data_AF-A0A0C9YXF4-F1
#
_entry.id   AF-A0A0C9YXF4-F1
#
_cell.length_a   1.000
_cell.length_b   1.000
_cell.length_c   1.000
_cell.angle_alpha   90.00
_cell.angle_beta   90.00
_cell.angle_gamma   90.00
#
_symmetry.space_group_name_H-M   'P 1'
#
loop_
_entity.id
_entity.type
_entity.pdbx_description
1 polymer ?
#
loop_
_entity_poly.entity_id
_entity_poly.type
_entity_poly.pdbx_seq_one_letter_code
_entity_poly.pdbx_strand_id
1 'polypeptide(L)' 'SQLEPCQTNNHDCSIWVLAQMAAILRGYKVTGIEECDINHFQHFLGVLIHCVAVLT' A
#
# COMPACT_ATOMS: atom_id res chain seq x y z
N SER A 1 9.13 17.64 7.58
CA SER A 1 9.09 16.17 7.52
C SER A 1 7.88 15.79 6.70
N GLN A 2 8.08 15.14 5.55
CA GLN A 2 6.97 14.70 4.71
C GLN A 2 6.28 13.53 5.42
N LEU A 3 5.21 13.84 6.15
CA LEU A 3 4.33 12.86 6.81
C LEU A 3 3.21 12.38 5.88
N GLU A 4 3.05 13.06 4.74
CA GLU A 4 1.99 12.79 3.78
C GLU A 4 2.52 11.94 2.63
N PRO A 5 1.80 10.86 2.23
CA PRO A 5 2.16 10.07 1.07
C PRO A 5 2.25 10.97 -0.17
N CYS A 6 3.38 10.92 -0.87
CA CYS A 6 3.65 11.73 -2.04
C CYS A 6 3.96 10.82 -3.23
N GLN A 7 3.03 10.76 -4.17
CA GLN A 7 3.22 10.08 -5.44
C GLN A 7 3.73 11.08 -6.47
N THR A 8 4.80 10.74 -7.18
CA THR A 8 5.34 11.55 -8.27
C THR A 8 5.05 10.97 -9.64
N ASN A 9 4.84 9.66 -9.72
CA ASN A 9 4.40 8.99 -10.94
C ASN A 9 2.88 9.10 -11.17
N ASN A 10 2.39 8.64 -12.32
CA ASN A 10 0.97 8.76 -12.70
C ASN A 10 0.16 7.45 -12.59
N HIS A 11 0.72 6.37 -12.02
CA HIS A 11 0.11 5.03 -12.06
C HIS A 11 -0.06 4.35 -10.70
N ASP A 12 0.62 4.81 -9.64
CA ASP A 12 0.59 4.16 -8.33
C ASP A 12 -0.51 4.63 -7.38
N CYS A 13 -1.42 5.49 -7.84
CA CYS A 13 -2.41 6.15 -6.97
C CYS A 13 -3.34 5.16 -6.26
N SER A 14 -3.72 4.09 -6.94
CA SER A 14 -4.52 3.02 -6.36
C SER A 14 -3.75 2.29 -5.25
N ILE A 15 -2.45 2.06 -5.43
CA ILE A 15 -1.61 1.38 -4.43
C ILE A 15 -1.43 2.24 -3.18
N TRP A 16 -1.25 3.56 -3.34
CA TRP A 16 -1.22 4.51 -2.22
C TRP A 16 -2.52 4.51 -1.42
N VAL A 17 -3.68 4.47 -2.10
CA VAL A 17 -4.98 4.35 -1.41
C VAL A 17 -5.07 3.06 -0.62
N LEU A 18 -4.63 1.93 -1.17
CA LEU A 18 -4.60 0.65 -0.46
C LEU A 18 -3.65 0.66 0.74
N ALA A 19 -2.49 1.31 0.62
CA ALA A 19 -1.58 1.51 1.74
C ALA A 19 -2.23 2.33 2.87
N GLN A 20 -2.92 3.41 2.52
CA GLN A 20 -3.62 4.24 3.50
C GLN A 20 -4.77 3.49 4.18
N MET A 21 -5.56 2.73 3.41
CA MET A 21 -6.61 1.87 3.96
C MET A 21 -6.02 0.82 4.92
N ALA A 22 -4.93 0.15 4.54
CA ALA A 22 -4.28 -0.84 5.38
C ALA A 22 -3.75 -0.22 6.69
N ALA A 23 -3.19 0.99 6.65
CA ALA A 23 -2.75 1.72 7.83
C ALA A 23 -3.92 2.03 8.78
N ILE A 24 -5.01 2.59 8.24
CA ILE A 24 -6.23 2.93 9.01
C ILE A 24 -6.82 1.68 9.67
N LEU A 25 -6.97 0.59 8.92
CA LEU A 25 -7.52 -0.67 9.43
C LEU A 25 -6.65 -1.31 10.52
N ARG A 26 -5.35 -1.01 10.55
CA ARG A 26 -4.42 -1.45 11.59
C ARG A 26 -4.29 -0.46 12.76
N GLY A 27 -5.02 0.66 12.74
CA GLY A 27 -4.99 1.69 13.77
C GLY A 27 -3.84 2.70 13.64
N TYR A 28 -3.15 2.75 12.50
CA TYR A 28 -2.09 3.70 12.23
C TYR A 28 -2.62 4.97 11.54
N LYS A 29 -2.01 6.12 11.88
CA LYS A 29 -2.35 7.42 11.27
C LYS A 29 -1.68 7.66 9.92
N VAL A 30 -0.52 7.04 9.70
CA VAL A 30 0.29 7.20 8.49
C VAL A 30 0.69 5.82 7.97
N THR A 31 0.97 5.71 6.67
CA THR A 31 1.38 4.46 6.04
C THR A 31 2.78 4.01 6.48
N GLY A 32 3.69 4.97 6.71
CA GLY A 32 5.10 4.69 6.91
C GLY A 32 5.81 4.12 5.67
N ILE A 33 5.21 4.30 4.49
CA ILE A 33 5.68 3.80 3.19
C ILE A 33 6.15 4.99 2.38
N GLU A 34 7.36 4.90 1.81
CA GLU A 34 7.90 5.86 0.85
C GLU A 34 7.59 5.41 -0.60
N GLU A 35 7.74 6.30 -1.59
CA GLU A 35 7.46 5.95 -2.99
C GLU A 35 8.32 4.78 -3.50
N CYS A 36 9.56 4.64 -3.01
CA CYS A 36 10.41 3.49 -3.33
C CYS A 36 9.90 2.15 -2.77
N ASP A 37 9.05 2.19 -1.74
CA ASP A 37 8.46 1.00 -1.11
C ASP A 37 7.18 0.54 -1.80
N ILE A 38 6.57 1.37 -2.67
CA ILE A 38 5.28 1.09 -3.30
C ILE A 38 5.29 -0.21 -4.11
N ASN A 39 6.37 -0.48 -4.85
CA ASN A 39 6.51 -1.72 -5.60
C ASN A 39 6.54 -2.96 -4.68
N HIS A 40 7.20 -2.86 -3.53
CA HIS A 40 7.22 -3.94 -2.53
C HIS A 40 5.83 -4.14 -1.92
N PHE A 41 5.12 -3.05 -1.63
CA PHE A 41 3.76 -3.12 -1.11
C PHE A 41 2.78 -3.71 -2.13
N GLN A 42 2.89 -3.34 -3.41
CA GLN A 42 2.11 -3.93 -4.49
C GLN A 42 2.36 -5.43 -4.61
N HIS A 43 3.62 -5.86 -4.57
CA HIS A 43 3.96 -7.28 -4.60
C HIS A 43 3.37 -8.02 -3.39
N PHE A 44 3.48 -7.46 -2.20
CA PHE A 44 2.89 -8.01 -0.98
C PHE A 44 1.37 -8.18 -1.10
N LEU A 45 0.66 -7.17 -1.62
CA LEU A 45 -0.77 -7.27 -1.91
C LEU A 45 -1.09 -8.41 -2.90
N GLY A 46 -0.29 -8.55 -3.96
CA GLY A 46 -0.44 -9.62 -4.94
C GLY A 46 -0.32 -11.01 -4.30
N VAL A 47 0.65 -11.21 -3.41
CA VAL A 47 0.80 -12.47 -2.65
C VAL A 47 -0.43 -12.73 -1.79
N LEU A 48 -0.93 -11.73 -1.07
CA LEU A 48 -2.13 -11.88 -0.23
C LEU A 48 -3.38 -12.25 -1.03
N ILE A 49 -3.60 -11.60 -2.18
CA ILE A 49 -4.74 -11.90 -3.06
C ILE A 49 -4.64 -13.34 -3.57
N HIS A 50 -3.45 -13.78 -3.98
CA HIS A 50 -3.23 -15.15 -4.43
C HIS A 50 -3.49 -16.15 -3.29
N CYS A 51 -3.04 -15.87 -2.07
CA CYS A 51 -3.33 -16.71 -0.91
C CYS A 51 -4.84 -16.81 -0.63
N VAL A 52 -5.59 -15.72 -0.73
CA VAL A 52 -7.04 -15.74 -0.56
C VAL A 52 -7.72 -16.54 -1.66
N ALA A 53 -7.34 -16.35 -2.93
CA ALA A 53 -7.91 -17.07 -4.06
C ALA A 53 -7.70 -18.59 -3.99
N VAL A 54 -6.59 -19.04 -3.38
CA VAL A 54 -6.33 -20.47 -3.12
C VAL A 54 -7.22 -21.02 -2.00
N LEU A 55 -7.67 -20.18 -1.07
CA LEU A 55 -8.47 -20.56 0.09
C LEU A 55 -9.99 -20.51 -0.15
N THR A 56 -10.45 -19.92 -1.26
CA THR A 56 -11.86 -19.77 -1.64
C THR A 56 -12.26 -20.75 -2.73
#